data_AF-A0AAV2IE26-F1
#
_entry.id   AF-A0AAV2IE26-F1
#
_cell.length_a   1.000
_cell.length_b   1.000
_cell.length_c   1.000
_cell.angle_alpha   90.00
_cell.angle_beta   90.00
_cell.angle_gamma   90.00
#
_symmetry.space_group_name_H-M   'P 1'
#
loop_
_entity.id
_entity.type
_entity.pdbx_description
1 polymer ?
#
loop_
_entity_poly.entity_id
_entity_poly.type
_entity_poly.pdbx_seq_one_letter_code
_entity_poly.pdbx_strand_id
1 'polypeptide(L)'
;MYWIPDTYSTQDIASAVKTLLSGFPVRLMTTEKVDEYPDMTGELEGYQLKALNLFILSMSQPHRDTLHLLLRTLHMVDKNQGKSKMNADTLAPIFGPILFKMPDKLSQKDQEAKLTQFSYLTKMLIRFNSRHFYVKQKLLAQLRESVAKEKSGAGSNDRGRNVMTVTAASLLVSAPSMPKTSMSIKITPDTVAYEVVDAYRDICKKDGSIPNTSWKNCLFEVGGNIGERCLDPFAIIMDVYQANPSAEFVIRPSAVKSYTAFHSLG
;
A
#
# COMPACT_ATOMS: atom_id res chain seq x y z
N MET A 1 17.88 14.37 2.50
CA MET A 1 19.03 13.82 1.74
C MET A 1 19.87 13.12 2.77
N TYR A 2 19.74 11.79 2.92
CA TYR A 2 20.51 11.05 3.93
C TYR A 2 21.94 10.92 3.42
N TRP A 3 22.87 11.51 4.15
CA TRP A 3 24.30 11.52 3.84
C TRP A 3 24.87 10.13 4.13
N ILE A 4 25.32 9.44 3.08
CA ILE A 4 26.10 8.21 3.23
C ILE A 4 27.54 8.66 3.45
N PRO A 5 28.21 8.30 4.56
CA PRO A 5 29.61 8.63 4.75
C PRO A 5 30.47 8.06 3.62
N ASP A 6 31.42 8.85 3.09
CA ASP A 6 32.34 8.49 1.99
C ASP A 6 33.24 7.27 2.31
N THR A 7 33.10 6.66 3.48
CA THR A 7 33.88 5.51 3.95
C THR A 7 33.43 4.17 3.38
N TYR A 8 32.23 4.06 2.80
CA TYR A 8 31.70 2.79 2.28
C TYR A 8 31.27 2.90 0.83
N SER A 9 31.64 1.91 0.01
CA SER A 9 31.22 1.88 -1.39
C SER A 9 29.71 1.61 -1.49
N THR A 10 29.08 2.06 -2.57
CA THR A 10 27.66 1.78 -2.86
C THR A 10 27.37 0.28 -2.97
N GLN A 11 28.37 -0.53 -3.37
CA GLN A 11 28.28 -1.98 -3.45
C GLN A 11 28.27 -2.64 -2.07
N ASP A 12 29.06 -2.12 -1.13
CA ASP A 12 29.10 -2.61 0.26
C ASP A 12 27.76 -2.36 0.93
N ILE A 13 27.19 -1.16 0.75
CA ILE A 13 25.89 -0.79 1.29
C ILE A 13 24.79 -1.67 0.70
N ALA A 14 24.78 -1.86 -0.62
CA ALA A 14 23.83 -2.76 -1.27
C ALA A 14 23.97 -4.20 -0.74
N SER A 15 25.19 -4.66 -0.48
CA SER A 15 25.46 -5.98 0.06
C SER A 15 25.03 -6.12 1.52
N ALA A 16 25.24 -5.10 2.34
CA ALA A 16 24.75 -5.04 3.70
C ALA A 16 23.20 -5.08 3.74
N VAL A 17 22.52 -4.33 2.86
CA VAL A 17 21.05 -4.36 2.76
C VAL A 17 20.55 -5.76 2.37
N LYS A 18 21.15 -6.39 1.35
CA LYS A 18 20.79 -7.77 0.95
C LYS A 18 20.98 -8.75 2.11
N THR A 19 22.08 -8.62 2.86
CA THR A 19 22.43 -9.47 4.01
C THR A 19 21.47 -9.26 5.19
N LEU A 20 21.10 -8.02 5.46
CA LEU A 20 20.12 -7.68 6.51
C LEU A 20 18.77 -8.34 6.20
N LEU A 21 18.29 -8.18 4.96
CA LEU A 21 17.00 -8.74 4.53
C LEU A 21 17.01 -10.27 4.54
N SER A 22 18.12 -10.90 4.14
CA SER A 22 18.26 -12.36 4.19
C SER A 22 18.50 -12.90 5.61
N GLY A 23 18.86 -12.04 6.56
CA GLY A 23 19.05 -12.37 7.97
C GLY A 23 17.76 -12.40 8.79
N PHE A 24 16.63 -11.96 8.25
CA PHE A 24 15.38 -11.95 9.01
C PHE A 24 14.89 -13.37 9.35
N PRO A 25 14.44 -13.62 10.60
CA PRO A 25 13.97 -14.93 11.05
C PRO A 25 12.71 -15.39 10.31
N VAL A 26 11.90 -14.42 9.87
CA VAL A 26 10.77 -14.61 8.95
C VAL A 26 11.06 -13.77 7.71
N ARG A 27 10.97 -14.39 6.53
CA ARG A 27 11.13 -13.70 5.25
C ARG A 27 10.01 -12.67 5.07
N LEU A 28 10.29 -11.54 4.41
CA LEU A 28 9.31 -10.48 4.20
C LEU A 28 8.04 -10.99 3.50
N MET A 29 8.18 -11.98 2.61
CA MET A 29 7.07 -12.69 1.97
C MET A 29 7.04 -14.13 2.51
N THR A 30 5.95 -14.50 3.18
CA THR A 30 5.73 -15.86 3.68
C THR A 30 5.22 -16.78 2.57
N THR A 31 5.84 -17.94 2.41
CA THR A 31 5.45 -18.94 1.40
C THR A 31 4.15 -19.68 1.69
N GLU A 32 3.64 -19.62 2.92
CA GLU A 32 2.41 -20.32 3.33
C GLU A 32 1.19 -19.97 2.47
N LYS A 33 1.18 -18.79 1.84
CA LYS A 33 0.13 -18.41 0.86
C LYS A 33 0.61 -18.44 -0.60
N VAL A 34 1.91 -18.60 -0.85
CA VAL A 34 2.47 -18.61 -2.22
C VAL A 34 2.02 -19.85 -2.99
N ASP A 35 1.85 -20.98 -2.29
CA ASP A 35 1.30 -22.22 -2.85
C ASP A 35 -0.22 -22.15 -3.10
N GLU A 36 -0.93 -21.21 -2.47
CA GLU A 36 -2.36 -20.94 -2.72
C GLU A 36 -2.59 -20.02 -3.93
N TYR A 37 -1.54 -19.39 -4.46
CA TYR A 37 -1.67 -18.54 -5.64
C TYR A 37 -1.59 -19.35 -6.93
N PRO A 38 -2.40 -19.00 -7.94
CA PRO A 38 -2.32 -19.61 -9.27
C PRO A 38 -0.89 -19.54 -9.80
N ASP A 39 -0.54 -20.46 -10.69
CA ASP A 39 0.73 -20.44 -11.41
C ASP A 39 0.90 -19.07 -12.08
N MET A 40 1.68 -18.20 -11.45
CA MET A 40 1.87 -16.81 -11.86
C MET A 40 3.04 -16.76 -12.85
N THR A 41 2.96 -17.55 -13.90
CA THR A 41 3.94 -17.58 -14.99
C THR A 41 3.25 -17.09 -16.26
N GLY A 42 3.78 -16.04 -16.90
CA GLY A 42 3.24 -15.53 -18.18
C GLY A 42 2.86 -14.05 -18.20
N GLU A 43 2.06 -13.65 -19.20
CA GLU A 43 1.58 -12.28 -19.37
C GLU A 43 0.62 -11.85 -18.25
N LEU A 44 0.65 -10.56 -17.95
CA LEU A 44 -0.07 -10.00 -16.82
C LEU A 44 -1.58 -10.09 -17.01
N GLU A 45 -2.23 -10.89 -16.18
CA GLU A 45 -3.68 -10.86 -16.07
C GLU A 45 -4.11 -10.02 -14.85
N GLY A 46 -5.24 -9.30 -14.99
CA GLY A 46 -5.75 -8.41 -13.93
C GLY A 46 -6.00 -9.12 -12.59
N TYR A 47 -6.22 -10.44 -12.60
CA TYR A 47 -6.39 -11.25 -11.38
C TYR A 47 -5.08 -11.40 -10.59
N GLN A 48 -3.92 -11.47 -11.25
CA GLN A 48 -2.61 -11.65 -10.61
C GLN A 48 -2.24 -10.41 -9.78
N LEU A 49 -2.49 -9.22 -10.34
CA LEU A 49 -2.33 -7.96 -9.63
C LEU A 49 -3.28 -7.88 -8.41
N LYS A 50 -4.53 -8.34 -8.57
CA LYS A 50 -5.52 -8.38 -7.49
C LYS A 50 -5.08 -9.31 -6.35
N ALA A 51 -4.60 -10.50 -6.70
CA ALA A 51 -4.06 -11.49 -5.78
C ALA A 51 -2.87 -10.94 -4.98
N LEU A 52 -1.95 -10.25 -5.65
CA LEU A 52 -0.79 -9.64 -5.02
C LEU A 52 -1.17 -8.48 -4.07
N ASN A 53 -2.21 -7.72 -4.41
CA ASN A 53 -2.75 -6.68 -3.51
C ASN A 53 -3.37 -7.28 -2.24
N LEU A 54 -4.11 -8.39 -2.37
CA LEU A 54 -4.65 -9.13 -1.22
C LEU A 54 -3.52 -9.67 -0.32
N PHE A 55 -2.43 -10.15 -0.94
CA PHE A 55 -1.27 -10.63 -0.21
C PHE A 55 -0.68 -9.55 0.69
N ILE A 56 -0.34 -8.39 0.10
CA ILE A 56 0.26 -7.26 0.82
C ILE A 56 -0.65 -6.83 1.98
N LEU A 57 -1.96 -6.77 1.77
CA LEU A 57 -2.91 -6.42 2.84
C LEU A 57 -2.94 -7.41 4.00
N SER A 58 -2.71 -8.69 3.73
CA SER A 58 -2.74 -9.73 4.75
C SER A 58 -1.49 -9.76 5.64
N MET A 59 -0.41 -9.08 5.25
CA MET A 59 0.82 -8.99 6.02
C MET A 59 0.65 -8.09 7.25
N SER A 60 1.44 -8.28 8.31
CA SER A 60 1.45 -7.34 9.45
C SER A 60 2.01 -5.98 9.05
N GLN A 61 1.63 -4.92 9.77
CA GLN A 61 2.05 -3.55 9.46
C GLN A 61 3.58 -3.37 9.35
N PRO A 62 4.42 -3.87 10.27
CA PRO A 62 5.88 -3.72 10.16
C PRO A 62 6.45 -4.38 8.90
N HIS A 63 5.89 -5.52 8.49
CA HIS A 63 6.32 -6.22 7.28
C HIS A 63 5.90 -5.45 6.01
N ARG A 64 4.67 -4.90 5.99
CA ARG A 64 4.19 -4.08 4.87
C ARG A 64 5.01 -2.81 4.70
N ASP A 65 5.32 -2.11 5.78
CA ASP A 65 6.07 -0.85 5.73
C ASP A 65 7.51 -1.09 5.25
N THR A 66 8.14 -2.17 5.75
CA THR A 66 9.47 -2.60 5.31
C THR A 66 9.47 -2.98 3.83
N LEU A 67 8.50 -3.78 3.39
CA LEU A 67 8.35 -4.17 1.99
C LEU A 67 8.09 -2.95 1.10
N HIS A 68 7.24 -2.02 1.52
CA HIS A 68 6.94 -0.80 0.77
C HIS A 68 8.19 0.06 0.58
N LEU A 69 8.98 0.26 1.63
CA LEU A 69 10.22 1.04 1.57
C LEU A 69 11.24 0.39 0.62
N LEU A 70 11.41 -0.93 0.71
CA LEU A 70 12.29 -1.69 -0.18
C LEU A 70 11.83 -1.59 -1.64
N LEU A 71 10.56 -1.91 -1.92
CA LEU A 71 10.02 -1.89 -3.28
C LEU A 71 10.04 -0.49 -3.88
N ARG A 72 9.80 0.55 -3.09
CA ARG A 72 9.94 1.95 -3.53
C ARG A 72 11.40 2.25 -3.92
N THR A 73 12.36 1.78 -3.13
CA THR A 73 13.79 1.93 -3.45
C THR A 73 14.16 1.21 -4.74
N LEU A 74 13.73 -0.05 -4.90
CA LEU A 74 13.96 -0.83 -6.12
C LEU A 74 13.29 -0.22 -7.36
N HIS A 75 12.07 0.32 -7.20
CA HIS A 75 11.38 1.04 -8.27
C HIS A 75 12.14 2.30 -8.69
N MET A 76 12.75 3.03 -7.74
CA MET A 76 13.59 4.18 -8.08
C MET A 76 14.87 3.77 -8.84
N VAL A 77 15.48 2.63 -8.49
CA VAL A 77 16.60 2.05 -9.25
C VAL A 77 16.16 1.68 -10.67
N ASP A 78 14.98 1.06 -10.81
CA ASP A 78 14.36 0.70 -12.08
C ASP A 78 13.95 1.92 -12.92
N LYS A 79 13.66 3.08 -12.32
CA LYS A 79 13.41 4.32 -13.08
C LYS A 79 14.69 5.01 -13.53
N ASN A 80 15.83 4.70 -12.93
CA ASN A 80 17.11 5.34 -13.20
C ASN A 80 18.09 4.42 -13.95
N GLN A 81 17.57 3.53 -14.81
CA GLN A 81 18.34 2.50 -15.52
C GLN A 81 19.49 3.08 -16.35
N GLY A 82 19.36 4.31 -16.86
CA GLY A 82 20.42 4.99 -17.61
C GLY A 82 21.72 5.18 -16.80
N LYS A 83 21.63 5.22 -15.46
CA LYS A 83 22.79 5.33 -14.56
C LYS A 83 23.09 4.04 -13.82
N SER A 84 22.06 3.34 -13.32
CA SER A 84 22.22 2.10 -12.54
C SER A 84 22.51 0.89 -13.40
N LYS A 85 22.13 0.91 -14.69
CA LYS A 85 22.06 -0.27 -15.59
C LYS A 85 21.21 -1.42 -15.03
N MET A 86 20.45 -1.17 -13.97
CA MET A 86 19.59 -2.15 -13.31
C MET A 86 18.13 -1.82 -13.57
N ASN A 87 17.34 -2.84 -13.85
CA ASN A 87 15.92 -2.76 -14.11
C ASN A 87 15.18 -3.87 -13.35
N ALA A 88 13.86 -3.88 -13.39
CA ALA A 88 13.06 -4.89 -12.71
C ALA A 88 13.44 -6.32 -13.14
N ASP A 89 13.85 -6.53 -14.39
CA ASP A 89 14.28 -7.84 -14.92
C ASP A 89 15.61 -8.32 -14.32
N THR A 90 16.53 -7.41 -14.00
CA THR A 90 17.81 -7.76 -13.34
C THR A 90 17.72 -7.77 -11.82
N LEU A 91 16.86 -6.92 -11.24
CA LEU A 91 16.64 -6.85 -9.79
C LEU A 91 15.81 -8.02 -9.27
N ALA A 92 14.84 -8.50 -10.04
CA ALA A 92 13.91 -9.53 -9.59
C ALA A 92 14.57 -10.86 -9.21
N PRO A 93 15.48 -11.44 -10.02
CA PRO A 93 16.18 -12.67 -9.64
C PRO A 93 17.10 -12.50 -8.43
N ILE A 94 17.59 -11.29 -8.16
CA ILE A 94 18.45 -10.98 -7.01
C ILE A 94 17.62 -10.93 -5.73
N PHE A 95 16.48 -10.22 -5.78
CA PHE A 95 15.66 -9.97 -4.59
C PHE A 95 14.58 -11.04 -4.35
N GLY A 96 14.19 -11.82 -5.35
CA GLY A 96 13.26 -12.95 -5.19
C GLY A 96 13.63 -13.91 -4.06
N PRO A 97 14.81 -14.56 -4.09
CA PRO A 97 15.21 -15.47 -3.01
C PRO A 97 15.47 -14.78 -1.66
N ILE A 98 15.62 -13.45 -1.65
CA ILE A 98 15.76 -12.66 -0.41
C ILE A 98 14.37 -12.40 0.20
N LEU A 99 13.37 -12.12 -0.62
CA LEU A 99 12.02 -11.79 -0.20
C LEU A 99 11.21 -13.01 0.22
N PHE A 100 11.39 -14.14 -0.47
CA PHE A 100 10.61 -15.36 -0.25
C PHE A 100 11.44 -16.43 0.44
N LYS A 101 10.79 -17.26 1.27
CA LYS A 101 11.44 -18.43 1.87
C LYS A 101 11.50 -19.57 0.84
N MET A 102 12.65 -20.22 0.69
CA MET A 102 12.69 -21.47 -0.06
C MET A 102 12.20 -22.62 0.82
N PRO A 103 11.30 -23.50 0.36
CA PRO A 103 10.96 -24.72 1.10
C PRO A 103 12.18 -25.65 1.22
N ASP A 104 12.32 -26.30 2.38
CA ASP A 104 13.55 -27.03 2.75
C ASP A 104 13.74 -28.35 1.98
N LYS A 105 12.66 -28.92 1.41
CA LYS A 105 12.67 -30.25 0.76
C LYS A 105 12.05 -30.19 -0.63
N LEU A 106 12.81 -29.69 -1.61
CA LEU A 106 12.41 -29.65 -3.01
C LEU A 106 13.44 -30.33 -3.89
N SER A 107 12.99 -30.98 -4.97
CA SER A 107 13.89 -31.45 -6.02
C SER A 107 14.56 -30.26 -6.72
N GLN A 108 15.70 -30.48 -7.38
CA GLN A 108 16.39 -29.40 -8.11
C GLN A 108 15.48 -28.73 -9.15
N LYS A 109 14.66 -29.51 -9.85
CA LYS A 109 13.70 -29.01 -10.85
C LYS A 109 12.62 -28.13 -10.20
N ASP A 110 12.14 -28.50 -9.02
CA ASP A 110 11.13 -27.73 -8.30
C ASP A 110 11.71 -26.46 -7.68
N GLN A 111 12.98 -26.50 -7.25
CA GLN A 111 13.71 -25.31 -6.79
C GLN A 111 13.83 -24.28 -7.91
N GLU A 112 14.23 -24.70 -9.11
CA GLU A 112 14.33 -23.81 -10.28
C GLU A 112 12.98 -23.19 -10.63
N ALA A 113 11.91 -23.99 -10.65
CA ALA A 113 10.56 -23.49 -10.91
C ALA A 113 10.12 -22.45 -9.89
N LYS A 114 10.37 -22.68 -8.59
CA LYS A 114 10.03 -21.73 -7.53
C LYS A 114 10.89 -20.46 -7.58
N LEU A 115 12.17 -20.56 -7.90
CA LEU A 115 13.02 -19.37 -8.09
C LEU A 115 12.53 -18.51 -9.26
N THR A 116 12.09 -19.13 -10.36
CA THR A 116 11.44 -18.43 -11.46
C THR A 116 10.15 -17.75 -10.99
N GLN A 117 9.32 -18.43 -10.20
CA GLN A 117 8.10 -17.85 -9.62
C GLN A 117 8.41 -16.65 -8.71
N PHE A 118 9.38 -16.76 -7.80
CA PHE A 118 9.79 -15.67 -6.90
C PHE A 118 10.32 -14.47 -7.67
N SER A 119 11.12 -14.72 -8.71
CA SER A 119 11.62 -13.67 -9.60
C SER A 119 10.46 -12.97 -10.30
N TYR A 120 9.51 -13.72 -10.86
CA TYR A 120 8.34 -13.14 -11.50
C TYR A 120 7.52 -12.25 -10.55
N LEU A 121 7.19 -12.76 -9.35
CA LEU A 121 6.43 -12.00 -8.35
C LEU A 121 7.18 -10.74 -7.90
N THR A 122 8.49 -10.83 -7.73
CA THR A 122 9.33 -9.68 -7.36
C THR A 122 9.35 -8.63 -8.47
N LYS A 123 9.46 -9.05 -9.73
CA LYS A 123 9.39 -8.16 -10.89
C LYS A 123 8.06 -7.42 -10.92
N MET A 124 6.97 -8.12 -10.66
CA MET A 124 5.63 -7.56 -10.58
C MET A 124 5.51 -6.51 -9.47
N LEU A 125 5.97 -6.85 -8.27
CA LEU A 125 6.01 -5.94 -7.11
C LEU A 125 6.80 -4.65 -7.38
N ILE A 126 7.92 -4.74 -8.11
CA ILE A 126 8.75 -3.58 -8.49
C ILE A 126 8.05 -2.73 -9.55
N ARG A 127 7.54 -3.35 -10.63
CA ARG A 127 6.95 -2.63 -11.77
C ARG A 127 5.66 -1.92 -11.39
N PHE A 128 4.83 -2.55 -10.55
CA PHE A 128 3.53 -2.04 -10.14
C PHE A 128 3.53 -1.50 -8.70
N ASN A 129 4.70 -1.07 -8.21
CA ASN A 129 4.88 -0.53 -6.85
C ASN A 129 3.81 0.52 -6.48
N SER A 130 3.45 1.43 -7.39
CA SER A 130 2.41 2.44 -7.13
C SER A 130 0.97 1.90 -7.10
N ARG A 131 0.70 0.74 -7.69
CA ARG A 131 -0.65 0.11 -7.76
C ARG A 131 -0.87 -0.94 -6.68
N HIS A 132 0.20 -1.50 -6.12
CA HIS A 132 0.10 -2.55 -5.11
C HIS A 132 -0.38 -2.07 -3.74
N PHE A 133 0.05 -0.87 -3.36
CA PHE A 133 -0.38 -0.22 -2.12
C PHE A 133 -1.67 0.60 -2.34
N TYR A 134 -2.27 0.48 -3.54
CA TYR A 134 -3.57 1.04 -3.89
C TYR A 134 -4.65 -0.03 -3.83
N VAL A 135 -5.45 0.01 -2.78
CA VAL A 135 -6.45 -1.04 -2.53
C VAL A 135 -7.85 -0.52 -2.78
N LYS A 136 -8.44 -0.86 -3.94
CA LYS A 136 -9.83 -0.51 -4.24
C LYS A 136 -10.75 -0.97 -3.09
N GLN A 137 -11.67 -0.10 -2.64
CA GLN A 137 -12.53 -0.36 -1.48
C GLN A 137 -13.28 -1.71 -1.55
N LYS A 138 -13.73 -2.10 -2.74
CA LYS A 138 -14.38 -3.40 -2.97
C LYS A 138 -13.51 -4.60 -2.58
N LEU A 139 -12.19 -4.49 -2.75
CA LEU A 139 -11.25 -5.55 -2.35
C LEU A 139 -11.16 -5.66 -0.82
N LEU A 140 -11.13 -4.53 -0.12
CA LEU A 140 -11.11 -4.49 1.34
C LEU A 140 -12.40 -5.01 1.94
N ALA A 141 -13.55 -4.69 1.34
CA ALA A 141 -14.83 -5.24 1.76
C ALA A 141 -14.83 -6.77 1.70
N GLN A 142 -14.35 -7.35 0.59
CA GLN A 142 -14.21 -8.81 0.41
C GLN A 142 -13.25 -9.46 1.43
N LEU A 143 -12.11 -8.82 1.69
CA LEU A 143 -11.09 -9.31 2.65
C LEU A 143 -11.57 -9.21 4.10
N ARG A 144 -12.31 -8.15 4.43
CA ARG A 144 -12.91 -7.97 5.76
C ARG A 144 -14.03 -8.99 5.99
N GLU A 145 -14.83 -9.31 4.98
CA GLU A 145 -15.81 -10.40 5.04
C GLU A 145 -15.16 -11.78 5.22
N SER A 146 -14.06 -12.08 4.52
CA SER A 146 -13.38 -13.37 4.65
C SER A 146 -12.74 -13.54 6.03
N VAL A 147 -12.09 -12.50 6.56
CA VAL A 147 -11.50 -12.51 7.91
C VAL A 147 -12.58 -12.54 9.00
N ALA A 148 -13.73 -11.89 8.79
CA ALA A 148 -14.87 -11.98 9.70
C ALA A 148 -15.47 -13.39 9.72
N LYS A 149 -15.54 -14.06 8.55
CA LYS A 149 -15.98 -15.45 8.43
C LYS A 149 -15.01 -16.42 9.12
N GLU A 150 -13.71 -16.24 8.98
CA GLU A 150 -12.70 -17.06 9.69
C GLU A 150 -12.79 -16.91 11.22
N LYS A 151 -13.12 -15.72 11.72
CA LYS A 151 -13.31 -15.49 13.17
C LYS A 151 -14.65 -15.99 13.71
N SER A 152 -15.61 -16.33 12.85
CA SER A 152 -16.95 -16.78 13.25
C SER A 152 -17.06 -18.29 13.55
N GLY A 153 -15.95 -19.04 13.53
CA GLY A 153 -15.89 -20.42 14.01
C GLY A 153 -15.92 -20.59 15.53
N ALA A 154 -15.85 -19.51 16.30
CA ALA A 154 -16.04 -19.52 17.75
C ALA A 154 -17.23 -18.62 18.10
N GLY A 155 -18.32 -19.25 18.55
CA GLY A 155 -19.57 -18.57 18.80
C GLY A 155 -19.48 -17.45 19.85
N SER A 156 -20.10 -16.32 19.56
CA SER A 156 -20.76 -15.51 20.57
C SER A 156 -21.84 -14.64 19.94
N ASN A 157 -23.04 -14.75 20.49
CA ASN A 157 -24.15 -13.84 20.30
C ASN A 157 -23.77 -12.37 20.61
N ASP A 158 -24.40 -11.48 19.85
CA ASP A 158 -24.91 -10.17 20.30
C ASP A 158 -23.91 -9.15 20.87
N ARG A 159 -23.63 -8.07 20.11
CA ARG A 159 -24.02 -6.67 20.44
C ARG A 159 -23.29 -5.65 19.57
N GLY A 160 -24.04 -4.66 19.11
CA GLY A 160 -23.48 -3.36 18.73
C GLY A 160 -23.29 -3.14 17.23
N ARG A 161 -24.34 -3.41 16.44
CA ARG A 161 -24.48 -2.77 15.13
C ARG A 161 -24.67 -1.26 15.38
N ASN A 162 -23.58 -0.50 15.52
CA ASN A 162 -23.63 0.95 15.41
C ASN A 162 -23.89 1.30 13.95
N VAL A 163 -25.15 1.10 13.54
CA VAL A 163 -25.70 1.70 12.34
C VAL A 163 -25.79 3.18 12.66
N MET A 164 -24.77 3.93 12.26
CA MET A 164 -24.81 5.38 12.30
C MET A 164 -25.99 5.81 11.41
N THR A 165 -27.05 6.30 12.04
CA THR A 165 -28.29 6.73 11.38
C THR A 165 -27.95 7.75 10.32
N VAL A 166 -28.29 7.43 9.07
CA VAL A 166 -27.95 8.18 7.86
C VAL A 166 -28.58 9.58 7.90
N THR A 167 -27.83 10.53 8.46
CA THR A 167 -28.01 11.99 8.33
C THR A 167 -26.62 12.62 8.35
N ALA A 168 -26.47 13.83 7.79
CA ALA A 168 -25.18 14.50 7.59
C ALA A 168 -24.30 14.41 8.84
N ALA A 169 -23.22 13.63 8.74
CA ALA A 169 -22.26 13.44 9.81
C ALA A 169 -21.14 14.47 9.69
N SER A 170 -20.40 14.69 10.76
CA SER A 170 -19.19 15.51 10.72
C SER A 170 -17.97 14.60 10.87
N LEU A 171 -17.08 14.65 9.87
CA LEU A 171 -15.81 13.94 9.85
C LEU A 171 -14.73 14.83 10.46
N LEU A 172 -14.06 14.36 11.50
CA LEU A 172 -12.87 15.02 12.02
C LEU A 172 -11.68 14.68 11.12
N VAL A 173 -11.04 15.70 10.57
CA VAL A 173 -9.89 15.57 9.68
C VAL A 173 -8.70 16.31 10.26
N SER A 174 -7.58 15.60 10.39
CA SER A 174 -6.30 16.16 10.82
C SER A 174 -5.47 16.57 9.62
N ALA A 175 -4.75 17.69 9.71
CA ALA A 175 -3.85 18.16 8.66
C ALA A 175 -2.55 18.73 9.29
N PRO A 176 -1.66 17.87 9.81
CA PRO A 176 -0.53 18.29 10.65
C PRO A 176 0.46 19.24 9.96
N SER A 177 0.55 19.17 8.63
CA SER A 177 1.44 20.00 7.81
C SER A 177 0.76 21.26 7.26
N MET A 178 -0.44 21.59 7.74
CA MET A 178 -1.25 22.70 7.25
C MET A 178 -1.55 23.71 8.37
N PRO A 179 -1.88 24.98 8.05
CA PRO A 179 -2.14 26.01 9.04
C PRO A 179 -3.26 25.66 10.03
N LYS A 180 -4.30 24.96 9.54
CA LYS A 180 -5.37 24.39 10.38
C LYS A 180 -5.10 22.91 10.60
N THR A 181 -4.53 22.59 11.74
CA THR A 181 -4.08 21.22 12.03
C THR A 181 -5.22 20.22 12.24
N SER A 182 -6.45 20.69 12.49
CA SER A 182 -7.64 19.83 12.59
C SER A 182 -8.91 20.60 12.22
N MET A 183 -9.84 19.95 11.51
CA MET A 183 -11.13 20.51 11.13
C MET A 183 -12.24 19.47 11.11
N SER A 184 -13.46 19.90 11.42
CA SER A 184 -14.68 19.11 11.30
C SER A 184 -15.35 19.42 9.96
N ILE A 185 -15.48 18.41 9.09
CA ILE A 185 -16.02 18.54 7.73
C ILE A 185 -17.35 17.80 7.66
N LYS A 186 -18.40 18.49 7.21
CA LYS A 186 -19.70 17.85 7.00
C LYS A 186 -19.61 16.87 5.83
N ILE A 187 -20.10 15.66 6.05
CA ILE A 187 -20.16 14.60 5.06
C ILE A 187 -21.60 14.09 4.92
N THR A 188 -21.95 13.70 3.72
CA THR A 188 -23.16 12.98 3.33
C THR A 188 -22.78 11.53 2.99
N PRO A 189 -23.77 10.62 2.87
CA PRO A 189 -23.49 9.20 2.59
C PRO A 189 -22.76 8.94 1.27
N ASP A 190 -22.90 9.86 0.33
CA ASP A 190 -22.29 9.87 -1.00
C ASP A 190 -20.99 10.69 -1.08
N THR A 191 -20.58 11.35 0.01
CA THR A 191 -19.35 12.16 0.02
C THR A 191 -18.13 11.29 -0.28
N VAL A 192 -17.35 11.72 -1.27
CA VAL A 192 -16.11 11.06 -1.67
C VAL A 192 -14.86 11.77 -1.13
N ALA A 193 -13.73 11.07 -1.10
CA ALA A 193 -12.51 11.57 -0.46
C ALA A 193 -11.97 12.88 -1.05
N TYR A 194 -12.12 13.13 -2.34
CA TYR A 194 -11.67 14.40 -2.92
C TYR A 194 -12.49 15.58 -2.40
N GLU A 195 -13.79 15.40 -2.18
CA GLU A 195 -14.69 16.46 -1.70
C GLU A 195 -14.34 16.87 -0.27
N VAL A 196 -13.88 15.93 0.55
CA VAL A 196 -13.34 16.23 1.90
C VAL A 196 -12.10 17.11 1.80
N VAL A 197 -11.17 16.78 0.90
CA VAL A 197 -9.95 17.58 0.69
C VAL A 197 -10.27 18.96 0.14
N ASP A 198 -11.27 19.05 -0.75
CA ASP A 198 -11.70 20.32 -1.35
C ASP A 198 -12.44 21.20 -0.35
N ALA A 199 -13.33 20.62 0.47
CA ALA A 199 -13.99 21.31 1.57
C ALA A 199 -12.99 21.87 2.58
N TYR A 200 -11.97 21.09 2.97
CA TYR A 200 -10.87 21.56 3.81
C TYR A 200 -10.18 22.78 3.17
N ARG A 201 -9.85 22.67 1.88
CA ARG A 201 -9.16 23.72 1.12
C ARG A 201 -9.98 24.99 1.08
N ASP A 202 -11.27 24.89 0.80
CA ASP A 202 -12.16 26.04 0.67
C ASP A 202 -12.38 26.76 2.01
N ILE A 203 -12.45 26.02 3.11
CA ILE A 203 -12.47 26.63 4.46
C ILE A 203 -11.18 27.41 4.71
N CYS A 204 -10.02 26.83 4.41
CA CYS A 204 -8.74 27.51 4.57
C CYS A 204 -8.57 28.73 3.64
N LYS A 205 -9.10 28.68 2.41
CA LYS A 205 -9.09 29.83 1.49
C LYS A 205 -9.93 30.99 2.04
N LYS A 206 -11.15 30.69 2.52
CA LYS A 206 -12.06 31.71 3.07
C LYS A 206 -11.47 32.42 4.29
N ASP A 207 -10.67 31.71 5.07
CA ASP A 207 -9.98 32.23 6.25
C ASP A 207 -8.59 32.82 5.95
N GLY A 208 -8.24 32.98 4.67
CA GLY A 208 -6.96 33.55 4.23
C GLY A 208 -5.72 32.74 4.63
N SER A 209 -5.88 31.51 5.14
CA SER A 209 -4.80 30.75 5.75
C SER A 209 -3.85 30.10 4.74
N ILE A 210 -4.25 29.94 3.47
CA ILE A 210 -3.45 29.28 2.44
C ILE A 210 -3.44 30.11 1.16
N PRO A 211 -2.27 30.38 0.54
CA PRO A 211 -2.18 31.05 -0.75
C PRO A 211 -2.80 30.21 -1.88
N ASN A 212 -3.15 30.86 -3.00
CA ASN A 212 -3.76 30.22 -4.18
C ASN A 212 -2.74 29.37 -4.96
N THR A 213 -2.20 28.34 -4.32
CA THR A 213 -1.20 27.45 -4.86
C THR A 213 -1.81 26.09 -5.19
N SER A 214 -1.36 25.49 -6.29
CA SER A 214 -1.81 24.20 -6.82
C SER A 214 -1.29 23.02 -5.98
N TRP A 215 -1.65 22.97 -4.70
CA TRP A 215 -1.24 21.89 -3.80
C TRP A 215 -2.07 20.65 -4.09
N LYS A 216 -1.39 19.54 -4.39
CA LYS A 216 -1.98 18.21 -4.56
C LYS A 216 -1.97 17.52 -3.21
N ASN A 217 -3.07 17.64 -2.48
CA ASN A 217 -3.28 16.94 -1.21
C ASN A 217 -4.13 15.69 -1.45
N CYS A 218 -3.94 14.68 -0.62
CA CYS A 218 -4.77 13.49 -0.58
C CYS A 218 -5.28 13.24 0.84
N LEU A 219 -6.41 12.53 0.95
CA LEU A 219 -6.95 12.07 2.21
C LEU A 219 -6.39 10.68 2.52
N PHE A 220 -5.92 10.49 3.75
CA PHE A 220 -5.40 9.24 4.25
C PHE A 220 -6.34 8.66 5.31
N GLU A 221 -6.59 7.36 5.25
CA GLU A 221 -7.13 6.55 6.33
C GLU A 221 -5.96 6.09 7.19
N VAL A 222 -6.00 6.37 8.50
CA VAL A 222 -4.98 5.98 9.48
C VAL A 222 -5.63 5.17 10.59
N GLY A 223 -4.99 4.10 11.03
CA GLY A 223 -5.48 3.19 12.07
C GLY A 223 -6.03 1.87 11.54
N GLY A 224 -6.42 1.00 12.49
CA GLY A 224 -6.85 -0.37 12.21
C GLY A 224 -5.73 -1.27 11.68
N ASN A 225 -6.10 -2.42 11.09
CA ASN A 225 -5.13 -3.43 10.62
C ASN A 225 -4.30 -2.99 9.41
N ILE A 226 -4.59 -1.84 8.79
CA ILE A 226 -3.93 -1.38 7.55
C ILE A 226 -2.91 -0.27 7.79
N GLY A 227 -2.77 0.23 9.02
CA GLY A 227 -1.77 1.25 9.36
C GLY A 227 -2.14 2.62 8.79
N GLU A 228 -1.55 3.01 7.67
CA GLU A 228 -1.86 4.26 6.97
C GLU A 228 -1.99 4.03 5.47
N ARG A 229 -3.00 4.66 4.86
CA ARG A 229 -3.25 4.52 3.42
C ARG A 229 -3.87 5.77 2.81
N CYS A 230 -3.37 6.18 1.65
CA CYS A 230 -4.01 7.18 0.78
C CYS A 230 -5.29 6.60 0.15
N LEU A 231 -6.41 7.34 0.27
CA LEU A 231 -7.69 6.97 -0.30
C LEU A 231 -7.77 7.30 -1.80
N ASP A 232 -8.54 6.49 -2.52
CA ASP A 232 -9.01 6.83 -3.87
C ASP A 232 -9.81 8.15 -3.77
N PRO A 233 -9.58 9.16 -4.62
CA PRO A 233 -10.36 10.41 -4.61
C PRO A 233 -11.87 10.19 -4.73
N PHE A 234 -12.30 9.11 -5.38
CA PHE A 234 -13.71 8.72 -5.52
C PHE A 234 -14.15 7.66 -4.48
N ALA A 235 -13.33 7.37 -3.47
CA ALA A 235 -13.71 6.55 -2.32
C ALA A 235 -14.84 7.23 -1.55
N ILE A 236 -15.99 6.57 -1.43
CA ILE A 236 -17.07 7.00 -0.53
C ILE A 236 -16.56 6.88 0.91
N ILE A 237 -16.60 7.98 1.65
CA ILE A 237 -16.03 8.07 3.01
C ILE A 237 -16.82 7.23 4.00
N MET A 238 -18.14 7.17 3.83
CA MET A 238 -18.98 6.36 4.71
C MET A 238 -18.63 4.88 4.63
N ASP A 239 -18.31 4.37 3.43
CA ASP A 239 -17.87 2.99 3.24
C ASP A 239 -16.52 2.72 3.93
N VAL A 240 -15.59 3.68 3.84
CA VAL A 240 -14.30 3.61 4.54
C VAL A 240 -14.52 3.53 6.05
N TYR A 241 -15.37 4.42 6.59
CA TYR A 241 -15.66 4.49 8.02
C TYR A 241 -16.40 3.25 8.52
N GLN A 242 -17.42 2.76 7.80
CA GLN A 242 -18.11 1.52 8.15
C GLN A 242 -17.16 0.32 8.22
N ALA A 243 -16.19 0.30 7.33
CA ALA A 243 -15.22 -0.79 7.25
C ALA A 243 -14.03 -0.62 8.22
N ASN A 244 -13.82 0.59 8.76
CA ASN A 244 -12.85 0.89 9.82
C ASN A 244 -13.38 2.02 10.72
N PRO A 245 -14.24 1.73 11.71
CA PRO A 245 -14.85 2.76 12.55
C PRO A 245 -13.85 3.51 13.44
N SER A 246 -12.67 2.93 13.65
CA SER A 246 -11.55 3.54 14.37
C SER A 246 -10.60 4.35 13.48
N ALA A 247 -10.93 4.52 12.20
CA ALA A 247 -10.08 5.27 11.27
C ALA A 247 -9.99 6.75 11.66
N GLU A 248 -8.77 7.25 11.71
CA GLU A 248 -8.47 8.67 11.66
C GLU A 248 -8.30 9.10 10.20
N PHE A 249 -8.75 10.31 9.88
CA PHE A 249 -8.64 10.85 8.53
C PHE A 249 -7.64 11.99 8.51
N VAL A 250 -6.60 11.85 7.70
CA VAL A 250 -5.47 12.80 7.68
C VAL A 250 -5.23 13.35 6.27
N ILE A 251 -5.19 14.66 6.13
CA ILE A 251 -4.81 15.33 4.88
C ILE A 251 -3.30 15.55 4.86
N ARG A 252 -2.64 15.05 3.80
CA ARG A 252 -1.20 15.25 3.59
C ARG A 252 -0.88 15.57 2.12
N PRO A 253 0.28 16.22 1.84
CA PRO A 253 0.77 16.40 0.49
C PRO A 253 0.94 15.05 -0.23
N SER A 254 0.43 14.96 -1.45
CA SER A 254 0.63 13.79 -2.29
C SER A 254 2.09 13.69 -2.71
N ALA A 255 2.76 12.59 -2.37
CA ALA A 255 4.10 12.27 -2.89
C ALA A 255 4.07 11.94 -4.40
N VAL A 256 2.88 11.83 -5.01
CA VAL A 256 2.69 11.47 -6.41
C VAL A 256 2.59 12.73 -7.26
N LYS A 257 3.65 13.01 -8.02
CA LYS A 257 3.58 13.98 -9.12
C LYS A 257 2.58 13.46 -10.16
N SER A 258 1.43 14.14 -10.29
CA SER A 258 0.38 13.95 -11.31
C SER A 258 -0.60 12.79 -11.12
N TYR A 259 -1.77 13.11 -10.56
CA TYR A 259 -2.99 12.29 -10.67
C TYR A 259 -3.58 12.32 -12.09
N THR A 260 -3.25 13.35 -12.90
CA THR A 260 -3.74 13.52 -14.28
C THR A 260 -3.13 12.55 -15.30
N ALA A 261 -2.04 11.84 -14.96
CA ALA A 261 -1.42 10.86 -15.87
C ALA A 261 -2.03 9.45 -15.78
N PHE A 262 -3.02 9.23 -14.88
CA PHE A 262 -3.64 7.92 -14.70
C PHE A 262 -4.81 7.63 -15.66
N HIS A 263 -5.27 8.64 -16.42
CA HIS A 263 -6.45 8.53 -17.29
C HIS A 263 -6.15 8.62 -18.80
N SER A 264 -4.89 8.70 -19.23
CA SER A 264 -4.55 8.73 -20.67
C SER A 264 -4.14 7.38 -21.26
N LEU A 265 -4.32 6.28 -20.54
CA LEU A 265 -4.11 4.92 -21.06
C LEU A 265 -5.28 4.05 -20.60
N GLY A 266 -6.44 4.35 -21.17
CA GLY A 266 -7.47 3.35 -21.46
C GLY A 266 -7.12 2.64 -22.77
#